data_AF-A0A969L3Z1-F1
#
_entry.id   AF-A0A969L3Z1-F1
#
_cell.length_a   1.000
_cell.length_b   1.000
_cell.length_c   1.000
_cell.angle_alpha   90.00
_cell.angle_beta   90.00
_cell.angle_gamma   90.00
#
_symmetry.space_group_name_H-M   'P 1'
#
loop_
_entity.id
_entity.type
_entity.pdbx_description
1 polymer ?
#
loop_
_entity_poly.entity_id
_entity_poly.type
_entity_poly.pdbx_seq_one_letter_code
_entity_poly.pdbx_strand_id
1 'polypeptide(L)'
;MGTYDHKQILSDYANGNITAEMAVGHALQHLDKLYELQTVANLNRYELRGRVDTLEIRLNNLQAKIDRLMAGIENSSPRSAGQ
;
A
#
# COMPACT_ATOMS: atom_id res chain seq x y z
N MET A 1 27.02 -15.05 -0.65
CA MET A 1 27.08 -14.89 0.82
C MET A 1 25.67 -14.64 1.30
N GLY A 2 25.10 -15.54 2.10
CA GLY A 2 23.77 -15.30 2.69
C GLY A 2 23.86 -14.11 3.64
N THR A 3 22.88 -13.22 3.59
CA THR A 3 22.73 -12.15 4.59
C THR A 3 22.64 -12.82 5.95
N TYR A 4 23.61 -12.53 6.82
CA TYR A 4 23.57 -12.93 8.22
C TYR A 4 22.21 -12.51 8.80
N ASP A 5 21.54 -13.38 9.57
CA ASP A 5 20.32 -12.97 10.24
C ASP A 5 20.67 -12.04 11.42
N HIS A 6 19.86 -11.01 11.67
CA HIS A 6 20.08 -10.06 12.76
C HIS A 6 20.22 -10.77 14.11
N LYS A 7 19.42 -11.82 14.35
CA LYS A 7 19.47 -12.57 15.61
C LYS A 7 20.77 -13.36 15.72
N GLN A 8 21.25 -13.88 14.60
CA GLN A 8 22.52 -14.59 14.55
C GLN A 8 23.70 -13.65 14.82
N ILE A 9 23.70 -12.44 14.26
CA ILE A 9 24.74 -11.41 14.55
C ILE A 9 24.79 -11.10 16.05
N LEU A 10 23.62 -10.85 16.67
CA LEU A 10 23.57 -10.53 18.10
C LEU A 10 24.05 -11.70 18.97
N SER A 11 23.65 -12.92 18.62
CA SER A 11 24.10 -14.13 19.31
C SER A 11 25.61 -14.34 19.16
N ASP A 12 26.14 -14.21 17.95
CA ASP A 12 27.57 -14.41 17.68
C ASP A 12 28.43 -13.31 18.32
N TYR A 13 27.93 -12.07 18.40
CA TYR A 13 28.60 -11.02 19.13
C TYR A 13 28.61 -11.29 20.64
N ALA A 14 27.47 -11.69 21.21
CA ALA A 14 27.35 -12.03 22.64
C ALA A 14 28.24 -13.22 23.05
N ASN A 15 28.43 -14.17 22.13
CA ASN A 15 29.30 -15.34 22.34
C ASN A 15 30.78 -15.07 21.99
N GLY A 16 31.13 -13.87 21.51
CA GLY A 16 32.50 -13.52 21.11
C GLY A 16 32.97 -14.15 19.79
N ASN A 17 32.06 -14.73 19.00
CA ASN A 17 32.34 -15.31 17.69
C ASN A 17 32.62 -14.24 16.62
N ILE A 18 32.11 -13.02 16.83
CA ILE A 18 32.39 -11.86 15.98
C ILE A 18 32.79 -10.64 16.82
N THR A 19 33.61 -9.76 16.25
CA THR A 19 34.00 -8.51 16.89
C THR A 19 32.89 -7.47 16.81
N ALA A 20 33.01 -6.40 17.59
CA ALA A 20 32.09 -5.26 17.54
C ALA A 20 32.08 -4.62 16.14
N GLU A 21 33.23 -4.50 15.49
CA GLU A 21 33.35 -3.93 14.15
C GLU A 21 32.62 -4.78 13.10
N MET A 22 32.73 -6.11 13.19
CA MET A 22 32.00 -7.01 12.29
C MET A 22 30.49 -6.94 12.53
N ALA A 23 30.05 -6.92 13.79
CA ALA A 23 28.64 -6.77 14.13
C ALA A 23 28.06 -5.45 13.61
N VAL A 24 28.80 -4.35 13.74
CA VAL A 24 28.43 -3.03 13.19
C VAL A 24 28.38 -3.07 11.66
N GLY A 25 29.36 -3.70 11.00
CA GLY A 25 29.37 -3.86 9.54
C GLY A 25 28.11 -4.57 9.03
N HIS A 26 27.70 -5.65 9.68
CA HIS A 26 26.45 -6.33 9.32
C HIS A 26 25.20 -5.51 9.66
N ALA A 27 25.18 -4.79 10.80
CA ALA A 27 24.08 -3.90 11.14
C ALA A 27 23.88 -2.81 10.08
N LEU A 28 24.96 -2.24 9.54
CA LEU A 28 24.90 -1.27 8.45
C LEU A 28 24.33 -1.88 7.16
N GLN A 29 24.68 -3.12 6.82
CA GLN A 29 24.09 -3.83 5.67
C GLN A 29 22.57 -4.05 5.87
N HIS A 30 22.14 -4.38 7.08
CA HIS A 30 20.71 -4.48 7.39
C HIS A 30 20.00 -3.13 7.28
N LEU A 31 20.61 -2.05 7.78
CA LEU A 31 20.06 -0.70 7.67
C LEU A 31 19.89 -0.27 6.21
N ASP A 32 20.91 -0.50 5.38
CA ASP A 32 20.83 -0.23 3.94
C ASP A 32 19.67 -0.99 3.30
N LYS A 33 19.54 -2.29 3.62
CA LYS A 33 18.43 -3.09 3.11
C LYS A 33 17.07 -2.60 3.59
N LEU A 34 16.97 -2.16 4.84
CA LEU A 34 15.74 -1.57 5.39
C LEU A 34 15.39 -0.26 4.66
N TYR A 35 16.37 0.58 4.33
CA TYR A 35 16.14 1.81 3.55
C TYR A 35 15.64 1.51 2.13
N GLU A 36 16.21 0.51 1.45
CA GLU A 36 15.71 0.06 0.15
C GLU A 36 14.25 -0.39 0.24
N LEU A 37 13.94 -1.27 1.20
CA LEU A 37 12.59 -1.80 1.41
C LEU A 37 11.60 -0.69 1.77
N GLN A 38 12.00 0.25 2.62
CA GLN A 38 11.18 1.40 2.98
C GLN A 38 10.88 2.29 1.77
N THR A 39 11.87 2.51 0.90
CA THR A 39 11.70 3.28 -0.34
C THR A 39 10.69 2.61 -1.27
N VAL A 40 10.84 1.30 -1.51
CA VAL A 40 9.90 0.53 -2.34
C VAL A 40 8.50 0.53 -1.72
N ALA A 41 8.38 0.32 -0.41
CA ALA A 41 7.10 0.35 0.29
C ALA A 41 6.41 1.73 0.20
N ASN A 42 7.18 2.82 0.25
CA ASN A 42 6.67 4.17 0.03
C ASN A 42 6.10 4.36 -1.38
N LEU A 43 6.85 3.95 -2.40
CA LEU A 43 6.42 4.05 -3.80
C LEU A 43 5.13 3.27 -4.04
N ASN A 44 5.06 2.03 -3.56
CA ASN A 44 3.86 1.19 -3.68
C ASN A 44 2.64 1.83 -2.99
N ARG A 45 2.83 2.48 -1.83
CA ARG A 45 1.75 3.20 -1.14
C ARG A 45 1.23 4.38 -1.97
N TYR A 46 2.11 5.16 -2.58
CA TYR A 46 1.69 6.26 -3.44
C TYR A 46 0.95 5.78 -4.69
N GLU A 47 1.44 4.71 -5.33
CA GLU A 47 0.76 4.11 -6.48
C GLU A 47 -0.64 3.59 -6.11
N LEU A 48 -0.74 2.85 -5.01
CA LEU A 48 -2.02 2.31 -4.55
C LEU A 48 -3.01 3.44 -4.22
N ARG A 49 -2.54 4.51 -3.59
CA ARG A 49 -3.37 5.69 -3.32
C ARG A 49 -3.90 6.30 -4.61
N GLY A 50 -3.05 6.53 -5.61
CA GLY A 50 -3.49 7.08 -6.90
C GLY A 50 -4.51 6.19 -7.62
N ARG A 51 -4.37 4.86 -7.50
CA ARG A 51 -5.35 3.90 -8.03
C ARG A 51 -6.69 3.99 -7.30
N VAL A 52 -6.68 4.12 -5.97
CA VAL A 52 -7.88 4.30 -5.16
C VAL A 52 -8.58 5.61 -5.52
N ASP A 53 -7.85 6.73 -5.57
CA ASP A 53 -8.39 8.05 -5.94
C ASP A 53 -9.06 7.99 -7.33
N THR A 54 -8.45 7.31 -8.29
CA THR A 54 -9.01 7.11 -9.64
C THR A 54 -10.31 6.30 -9.60
N LEU A 55 -10.37 5.24 -8.79
CA LEU A 55 -11.56 4.41 -8.64
C LEU A 55 -12.70 5.19 -7.97
N GLU A 56 -12.40 6.00 -6.96
CA GLU A 56 -13.38 6.88 -6.29
C GLU A 56 -14.01 7.86 -7.29
N ILE A 57 -13.20 8.53 -8.12
CA ILE A 57 -13.70 9.43 -9.18
C ILE A 57 -14.62 8.67 -10.14
N ARG A 58 -14.23 7.46 -10.58
CA ARG A 58 -15.04 6.64 -11.48
C ARG A 58 -16.37 6.24 -10.84
N LEU A 59 -16.35 5.86 -9.57
CA LEU A 59 -17.53 5.46 -8.82
C LEU A 59 -18.49 6.63 -8.66
N ASN A 60 -17.99 7.81 -8.28
CA ASN A 60 -18.81 9.03 -8.19
C ASN A 60 -19.46 9.39 -9.52
N ASN A 61 -18.72 9.28 -10.63
CA ASN A 61 -19.25 9.52 -11.96
C ASN A 61 -20.32 8.51 -12.37
N LEU A 62 -20.16 7.23 -12.02
CA LEU A 62 -21.16 6.21 -12.28
C LEU A 62 -22.42 6.43 -11.43
N GLN A 63 -22.25 6.76 -10.15
CA GLN A 63 -23.37 7.08 -9.27
C GLN A 63 -24.19 8.24 -9.82
N ALA A 64 -23.55 9.35 -10.21
CA ALA A 64 -24.26 10.49 -10.78
C ALA A 64 -25.00 10.15 -12.10
N LYS A 65 -24.48 9.22 -12.91
CA LYS A 65 -25.17 8.73 -14.11
C LYS A 65 -26.38 7.88 -13.75
N ILE A 66 -26.25 6.99 -12.76
CA ILE A 66 -27.36 6.17 -12.25
C ILE A 66 -28.46 7.07 -11.70
N ASP A 67 -28.13 8.08 -10.89
CA ASP A 67 -29.10 9.02 -10.31
C ASP A 67 -29.89 9.75 -11.40
N ARG A 68 -29.21 10.18 -12.47
CA ARG A 68 -29.87 10.81 -13.63
C ARG A 68 -30.78 9.84 -14.38
N LEU A 69 -30.37 8.58 -14.54
CA LEU A 69 -31.19 7.56 -15.18
C LEU A 69 -32.42 7.24 -14.34
N MET A 70 -32.29 7.10 -13.02
CA MET A 70 -33.41 6.87 -12.11
C MET A 70 -34.40 8.03 -12.15
N ALA A 71 -33.92 9.28 -12.07
CA ALA A 71 -34.78 10.44 -12.21
C ALA A 71 -35.50 10.49 -13.58
N GLY A 72 -34.81 10.10 -14.66
CA GLY A 72 -35.41 9.99 -15.99
C GLY A 72 -36.50 8.91 -16.07
N ILE A 73 -36.29 7.77 -15.42
CA ILE A 73 -37.27 6.68 -15.31
C ILE A 73 -38.48 7.14 -14.50
N GLU A 74 -38.28 7.78 -13.35
CA GLU A 74 -39.36 8.33 -12.52
C GLU A 74 -40.20 9.36 -13.29
N ASN A 75 -39.55 10.24 -14.05
CA ASN A 75 -40.23 11.24 -14.87
C ASN A 75 -40.96 10.65 -16.09
N SER A 76 -40.53 9.48 -16.58
CA SER A 76 -41.14 8.80 -17.74
C SER A 76 -42.12 7.70 -17.35
N SER A 77 -42.13 7.29 -16.08
CA SER A 77 -43.17 6.42 -15.53
C SER A 77 -44.44 7.25 -15.40
N PRO A 78 -45.48 7.01 -16.22
CA PRO A 78 -46.73 7.72 -16.05
C PRO A 78 -47.25 7.38 -14.66
N ARG A 79 -47.42 8.41 -13.82
CA ARG A 79 -48.39 8.36 -12.72
C ARG A 79 -49.61 7.65 -13.26
N SER A 80 -49.94 6.53 -12.62
CA SER A 80 -51.16 5.75 -12.77
C SER A 80 -52.26 6.47 -13.53
N ALA A 81 -52.72 5.86 -14.63
CA ALA A 81 -54.10 5.89 -15.06
C ALA A 81 -55.03 6.06 -13.84
N GLY A 82 -55.73 7.19 -13.75
CA GLY A 82 -56.45 7.55 -12.54
C GLY A 82 -56.98 8.99 -12.55
N GLN A 83 -57.55 9.44 -13.67
CA GLN A 83 -58.75 10.28 -13.71
C GLN A 83 -59.60 9.83 -14.91
#